data_AF-A0A7V4Q915-F1
#
_entry.id   AF-A0A7V4Q915-F1
#
_cell.length_a   1.000
_cell.length_b   1.000
_cell.length_c   1.000
_cell.angle_alpha   90.00
_cell.angle_beta   90.00
_cell.angle_gamma   90.00
#
_symmetry.space_group_name_H-M   'P 1'
#
loop_
_entity.id
_entity.type
_entity.pdbx_description
1 polymer ?
#
loop_
_entity_poly.entity_id
_entity_poly.type
_entity_poly.pdbx_seq_one_letter_code
_entity_poly.pdbx_strand_id
1 'polypeptide(L)'
;MPAEETVLALRVEVALLQEQLKALRECSVTPADLAAKNCRRLKEVAAEVRAQRQELTGFEGYLKWMSANVAGYSKYLSAGSVAAGFAKVLPIPYAGQASVFTKFVSNAAVSLSTTSVTINRYLATSQRFLARAYALDPDKGVNAQEVSELVRFADQDLLKGMTEVQERLVSTSELTASSLSFLESLNHYVGSTDEYWSKTKSFLRSGDDTKEKSFLSESTASLRNRAQAFNGKFKLFDETVKKAAPQIRSLVAYDNLIREIGPRVARLQ
;
A
#
# COMPACT_ATOMS: atom_id res chain seq x y z
N MET A 1 -7.48 15.97 -79.09
CA MET A 1 -8.40 15.96 -77.95
C MET A 1 -7.67 15.39 -76.72
N PRO A 2 -6.84 16.16 -76.01
CA PRO A 2 -6.10 15.65 -74.82
C PRO A 2 -6.75 16.03 -73.48
N ALA A 3 -7.80 16.86 -73.51
CA ALA A 3 -8.44 17.41 -72.31
C ALA A 3 -9.43 16.42 -71.65
N GLU A 4 -10.05 15.53 -72.42
CA GLU A 4 -11.02 14.56 -71.86
C GLU A 4 -10.35 13.38 -71.16
N GLU A 5 -9.23 12.88 -71.69
CA GLU A 5 -8.44 11.82 -71.04
C GLU A 5 -7.81 12.29 -69.72
N THR A 6 -7.35 13.54 -69.67
CA THR A 6 -6.81 14.13 -68.44
C THR A 6 -7.88 14.35 -67.38
N VAL A 7 -9.10 14.73 -67.78
CA VAL A 7 -10.24 14.86 -66.85
C VAL A 7 -10.69 13.49 -66.32
N LEU A 8 -10.67 12.45 -67.15
CA LEU A 8 -10.99 11.08 -66.71
C LEU A 8 -9.94 10.53 -65.74
N ALA A 9 -8.65 10.75 -66.01
CA ALA A 9 -7.57 10.34 -65.11
C ALA A 9 -7.69 11.02 -63.74
N LEU A 10 -7.96 12.33 -63.71
CA LEU A 10 -8.15 13.09 -62.47
C LEU A 10 -9.37 12.62 -61.67
N ARG A 11 -10.47 12.22 -62.32
CA ARG A 11 -11.65 11.69 -61.63
C ARG A 11 -11.38 10.35 -60.96
N VAL A 12 -10.62 9.48 -61.60
CA VAL A 12 -10.20 8.19 -61.02
C VAL A 12 -9.29 8.41 -59.83
N GLU A 13 -8.35 9.35 -59.93
CA GLU A 13 -7.42 9.69 -58.85
C GLU A 13 -8.14 10.32 -57.65
N VAL A 14 -9.11 11.21 -57.87
CA VAL A 14 -9.96 11.77 -56.80
C VAL A 14 -10.78 10.69 -56.10
N ALA A 15 -11.35 9.74 -56.85
CA ALA A 15 -12.11 8.62 -56.26
C ALA A 15 -11.22 7.72 -55.39
N LEU A 16 -10.01 7.43 -55.87
CA LEU A 16 -9.02 6.62 -55.15
C LEU A 16 -8.52 7.34 -53.88
N LEU A 17 -8.27 8.65 -53.95
CA LEU A 17 -7.92 9.47 -52.78
C LEU A 17 -9.07 9.56 -51.77
N GLN A 18 -10.32 9.62 -52.23
CA GLN A 18 -11.49 9.61 -51.34
C GLN A 18 -11.64 8.26 -50.61
N GLU A 19 -11.39 7.15 -51.30
CA GLU A 19 -11.44 5.80 -50.72
C GLU A 19 -10.30 5.57 -49.71
N GLN A 20 -9.08 6.02 -50.03
CA GLN A 20 -7.95 6.04 -49.10
C GLN A 20 -8.21 6.93 -47.88
N LEU A 21 -8.80 8.11 -48.06
CA LEU A 21 -9.20 8.98 -46.95
C LEU A 21 -10.25 8.32 -46.05
N LYS A 22 -11.18 7.57 -46.63
CA LYS A 22 -12.22 6.86 -45.89
C LYS A 22 -11.62 5.71 -45.07
N ALA A 23 -10.74 4.91 -45.67
CA ALA A 23 -9.99 3.85 -44.99
C ALA A 23 -9.08 4.39 -43.86
N LEU A 24 -8.42 5.53 -44.09
CA LEU A 24 -7.60 6.21 -43.07
C LEU A 24 -8.45 6.76 -41.93
N ARG A 25 -9.64 7.31 -42.21
CA ARG A 25 -10.57 7.78 -41.17
C ARG A 25 -11.10 6.63 -40.32
N GLU A 26 -11.46 5.51 -40.95
CA GLU A 26 -11.94 4.31 -40.27
C GLU A 26 -10.86 3.61 -39.42
N CYS A 27 -9.58 3.75 -39.77
CA CYS A 27 -8.44 3.22 -39.00
C CYS A 27 -7.78 4.23 -38.04
N SER A 28 -8.25 5.48 -37.97
CA SER A 28 -7.61 6.51 -37.15
C SER A 28 -8.19 6.56 -35.74
N VAL A 29 -7.36 6.27 -34.74
CA VAL A 29 -7.71 6.53 -33.33
C VAL A 29 -7.74 8.05 -33.13
N THR A 30 -8.91 8.60 -32.82
CA THR A 30 -9.02 10.05 -32.60
C THR A 30 -8.59 10.44 -31.18
N PRO A 31 -8.13 11.69 -30.95
CA PRO A 31 -7.88 12.20 -29.61
C PRO A 31 -9.11 12.11 -28.67
N ALA A 32 -10.32 12.24 -29.23
CA ALA A 32 -11.57 12.10 -28.48
C ALA A 32 -11.79 10.65 -28.01
N ASP A 33 -11.49 9.65 -28.85
CA ASP A 33 -11.60 8.24 -28.48
C ASP A 33 -10.62 7.87 -27.35
N LEU A 34 -9.39 8.43 -27.41
CA LEU A 34 -8.38 8.25 -26.36
C LEU A 34 -8.80 8.94 -25.05
N ALA A 35 -9.35 10.15 -25.12
CA ALA A 35 -9.85 10.87 -23.93
C ALA A 35 -11.02 10.13 -23.27
N ALA A 36 -11.97 9.61 -24.07
CA ALA A 36 -13.06 8.77 -23.58
C ALA A 36 -12.54 7.47 -22.94
N LYS A 37 -11.53 6.83 -23.55
CA LYS A 37 -10.87 5.63 -23.00
C LYS A 37 -10.16 5.91 -21.67
N ASN A 38 -9.46 7.03 -21.56
CA ASN A 38 -8.84 7.47 -20.31
C ASN A 38 -9.89 7.74 -19.22
N CYS A 39 -10.99 8.40 -19.55
CA CYS A 39 -12.09 8.63 -18.61
C CYS A 39 -12.67 7.30 -18.08
N ARG A 40 -12.93 6.32 -18.95
CA ARG A 40 -13.39 4.98 -18.52
C ARG A 40 -12.38 4.29 -17.61
N ARG A 41 -11.09 4.26 -18.00
CA ARG A 41 -10.03 3.66 -17.17
C ARG A 41 -9.85 4.37 -15.84
N LEU A 42 -9.98 5.70 -15.78
CA LEU A 42 -9.94 6.44 -14.52
C LEU A 42 -11.07 6.02 -13.57
N LYS A 43 -12.27 5.74 -14.11
CA LYS A 43 -13.40 5.21 -13.32
C LYS A 43 -13.16 3.77 -12.86
N GLU A 44 -12.55 2.93 -13.68
CA GLU A 44 -12.13 1.57 -13.29
C GLU A 44 -11.11 1.63 -12.14
N VAL A 45 -10.05 2.44 -12.27
CA VAL A 45 -9.06 2.66 -11.21
C VAL A 45 -9.74 3.21 -9.96
N ALA A 46 -10.70 4.12 -10.09
CA ALA A 46 -11.47 4.63 -8.94
C ALA A 46 -12.28 3.53 -8.24
N ALA A 47 -12.91 2.62 -8.97
CA ALA A 47 -13.61 1.48 -8.38
C ALA A 47 -12.64 0.57 -7.60
N GLU A 48 -11.47 0.27 -8.18
CA GLU A 48 -10.44 -0.54 -7.52
C GLU A 48 -9.89 0.14 -6.26
N VAL A 49 -9.56 1.45 -6.34
CA VAL A 49 -9.11 2.26 -5.20
C VAL A 49 -10.18 2.30 -4.10
N ARG A 50 -11.46 2.38 -4.45
CA ARG A 50 -12.55 2.35 -3.47
C ARG A 50 -12.59 1.02 -2.72
N ALA A 51 -12.45 -0.11 -3.41
CA ALA A 51 -12.38 -1.42 -2.78
C ALA A 51 -11.15 -1.53 -1.87
N GLN A 52 -9.98 -1.12 -2.36
CA GLN A 52 -8.73 -1.11 -1.59
C GLN A 52 -8.83 -0.29 -0.29
N ARG A 53 -9.52 0.87 -0.32
CA ARG A 53 -9.74 1.71 0.87
C ARG A 53 -10.50 1.01 1.98
N GLN A 54 -11.43 0.12 1.64
CA GLN A 54 -12.19 -0.64 2.65
C GLN A 54 -11.25 -1.59 3.42
N GLU A 55 -10.30 -2.21 2.73
CA GLU A 55 -9.32 -3.11 3.35
C GLU A 55 -8.36 -2.38 4.32
N LEU A 56 -8.07 -1.10 4.08
CA LEU A 56 -7.18 -0.30 4.93
C LEU A 56 -7.70 -0.11 6.35
N THR A 57 -9.02 -0.09 6.55
CA THR A 57 -9.62 -0.02 7.89
C THR A 57 -9.23 -1.21 8.77
N GLY A 58 -8.99 -2.38 8.16
CA GLY A 58 -8.51 -3.57 8.84
C GLY A 58 -7.07 -3.44 9.35
N PHE A 59 -6.22 -2.71 8.65
CA PHE A 59 -4.84 -2.48 9.07
C PHE A 59 -4.76 -1.49 10.24
N GLU A 60 -5.57 -0.44 10.27
CA GLU A 60 -5.60 0.51 11.39
C GLU A 60 -5.97 -0.18 12.71
N GLY A 61 -6.96 -1.08 12.68
CA GLY A 61 -7.33 -1.89 13.84
C GLY A 61 -6.18 -2.78 14.33
N TYR A 62 -5.43 -3.38 13.41
CA TYR A 62 -4.24 -4.17 13.74
C TYR A 62 -3.13 -3.30 14.34
N LEU A 63 -2.80 -2.16 13.73
CA LEU A 63 -1.76 -1.25 14.20
C LEU A 63 -2.06 -0.72 15.60
N LYS A 64 -3.31 -0.35 15.87
CA LYS A 64 -3.75 0.09 17.19
C LYS A 64 -3.60 -1.01 18.24
N TRP A 65 -4.02 -2.24 17.89
CA TRP A 65 -3.83 -3.39 18.76
C TRP A 65 -2.34 -3.68 18.99
N MET A 66 -1.52 -3.71 17.95
CA MET A 66 -0.09 -3.99 18.05
C MET A 66 0.62 -2.92 18.88
N SER A 67 0.29 -1.64 18.70
CA SER A 67 0.85 -0.55 19.51
C SER A 67 0.53 -0.71 21.00
N ALA A 68 -0.69 -1.16 21.34
CA ALA A 68 -1.07 -1.43 22.72
C ALA A 68 -0.33 -2.64 23.31
N ASN A 69 -0.10 -3.68 22.51
CA ASN A 69 0.59 -4.90 22.95
C ASN A 69 2.11 -4.72 23.05
N VAL A 70 2.73 -3.97 22.13
CA VAL A 70 4.15 -3.59 22.20
C VAL A 70 4.45 -2.76 23.45
N ALA A 71 3.56 -1.81 23.79
CA ALA A 71 3.64 -1.10 25.07
C ALA A 71 3.46 -2.06 26.26
N GLY A 72 2.58 -3.06 26.14
CA GLY A 72 2.44 -4.14 27.12
C GLY A 72 3.69 -4.99 27.29
N TYR A 73 4.45 -5.26 26.21
CA TYR A 73 5.70 -6.01 26.29
C TYR A 73 6.79 -5.26 27.08
N SER A 74 6.70 -3.94 27.16
CA SER A 74 7.58 -3.16 28.06
C SER A 74 7.39 -3.50 29.55
N LYS A 75 6.24 -4.07 29.96
CA LYS A 75 6.01 -4.51 31.34
C LYS A 75 6.91 -5.68 31.75
N TYR A 76 7.35 -6.51 30.81
CA TYR A 76 8.38 -7.53 31.07
C TYR A 76 9.77 -6.92 31.32
N LEU A 77 9.94 -5.62 31.02
CA LEU A 77 11.15 -4.86 31.28
C LEU A 77 11.03 -4.00 32.56
N SER A 78 9.86 -3.41 32.81
CA SER A 78 9.58 -2.63 34.03
C SER A 78 9.23 -3.48 35.26
N ALA A 79 8.94 -4.77 35.08
CA ALA A 79 9.14 -5.81 36.11
C ALA A 79 10.65 -5.98 36.39
N GLY A 80 11.34 -4.88 36.67
CA GLY A 80 12.77 -4.77 36.95
C GLY A 80 13.22 -5.53 38.19
N SER A 81 12.34 -6.24 38.89
CA SER A 81 12.71 -7.30 39.86
C SER A 81 13.23 -8.57 39.19
N VAL A 82 12.92 -8.80 37.92
CA VAL A 82 13.52 -9.87 37.10
C VAL A 82 14.93 -9.43 36.71
N ALA A 83 15.09 -8.28 36.05
CA ALA A 83 16.40 -7.78 35.62
C ALA A 83 17.36 -7.43 36.79
N ALA A 84 16.89 -6.92 37.93
CA ALA A 84 17.75 -6.63 39.10
C ALA A 84 18.17 -7.90 39.87
N GLY A 85 17.34 -8.95 39.86
CA GLY A 85 17.70 -10.29 40.36
C GLY A 85 18.66 -11.02 39.41
N PHE A 86 18.47 -10.86 38.10
CA PHE A 86 19.34 -11.43 37.06
C PHE A 86 20.69 -10.70 36.92
N ALA A 87 20.76 -9.38 37.13
CA ALA A 87 22.00 -8.60 37.10
C ALA A 87 22.97 -8.95 38.24
N LYS A 88 22.50 -9.60 39.32
CA LYS A 88 23.33 -10.03 40.45
C LYS A 88 23.92 -11.44 40.29
N VAL A 89 23.42 -12.24 39.35
CA VAL A 89 23.75 -13.68 39.26
C VAL A 89 24.19 -14.09 37.84
N LEU A 90 24.11 -13.21 36.84
CA LEU A 90 24.61 -13.48 35.50
C LEU A 90 25.76 -12.53 35.09
N PRO A 91 26.70 -12.99 34.23
CA PRO A 91 27.75 -12.15 33.67
C PRO A 91 27.17 -10.95 32.90
N ILE A 92 28.04 -10.06 32.45
CA ILE A 92 27.78 -8.72 31.90
C ILE A 92 26.90 -8.60 30.60
N PRO A 93 26.46 -9.63 29.82
CA PRO A 93 25.79 -9.38 28.53
C PRO A 93 24.35 -8.80 28.58
N TYR A 94 23.70 -8.71 29.73
CA TYR A 94 22.24 -8.55 29.81
C TYR A 94 21.73 -7.10 29.89
N ALA A 95 22.58 -6.11 30.23
CA ALA A 95 22.24 -4.69 30.07
C ALA A 95 22.10 -4.28 28.59
N GLY A 96 22.88 -4.94 27.71
CA GLY A 96 22.77 -4.79 26.27
C GLY A 96 21.43 -5.26 25.73
N GLN A 97 20.89 -6.38 26.25
CA GLN A 97 19.61 -6.93 25.81
C GLN A 97 18.41 -6.07 26.24
N ALA A 98 18.42 -5.53 27.47
CA ALA A 98 17.41 -4.56 27.90
C ALA A 98 17.44 -3.28 27.05
N SER A 99 18.64 -2.75 26.75
CA SER A 99 18.82 -1.59 25.88
C SER A 99 18.34 -1.85 24.45
N VAL A 100 18.69 -3.01 23.88
CA VAL A 100 18.21 -3.45 22.55
C VAL A 100 16.69 -3.60 22.53
N PHE A 101 16.08 -4.07 23.63
CA PHE A 101 14.63 -4.20 23.71
C PHE A 101 13.91 -2.86 23.89
N THR A 102 14.41 -1.95 24.72
CA THR A 102 13.85 -0.59 24.81
C THR A 102 13.94 0.12 23.46
N LYS A 103 15.07 -0.03 22.75
CA LYS A 103 15.22 0.45 21.37
C LYS A 103 14.23 -0.22 20.43
N PHE A 104 14.02 -1.54 20.54
CA PHE A 104 13.02 -2.26 19.76
C PHE A 104 11.61 -1.73 20.00
N VAL A 105 11.16 -1.61 21.25
CA VAL A 105 9.83 -1.07 21.61
C VAL A 105 9.66 0.36 21.11
N SER A 106 10.68 1.21 21.28
CA SER A 106 10.67 2.59 20.80
C SER A 106 10.58 2.65 19.27
N ASN A 107 11.44 1.92 18.56
CA ASN A 107 11.42 1.83 17.10
C ASN A 107 10.10 1.25 16.59
N ALA A 108 9.54 0.27 17.31
CA ALA A 108 8.26 -0.33 16.97
C ALA A 108 7.11 0.67 17.13
N ALA A 109 7.07 1.42 18.22
CA ALA A 109 6.07 2.47 18.43
C ALA A 109 6.15 3.56 17.34
N VAL A 110 7.36 4.01 17.01
CA VAL A 110 7.59 5.01 15.94
C VAL A 110 7.17 4.45 14.57
N SER A 111 7.52 3.21 14.26
CA SER A 111 7.18 2.55 13.00
C SER A 111 5.66 2.39 12.84
N LEU A 112 4.98 1.92 13.88
CA LEU A 112 3.51 1.74 13.88
C LEU A 112 2.78 3.08 13.77
N SER A 113 3.27 4.12 14.47
CA SER A 113 2.73 5.48 14.37
C SER A 113 2.90 6.05 12.97
N THR A 114 4.10 5.94 12.40
CA THR A 114 4.40 6.41 11.04
C THR A 114 3.54 5.67 10.01
N THR A 115 3.39 4.35 10.14
CA THR A 115 2.52 3.54 9.28
C THR A 115 1.07 4.02 9.33
N SER A 116 0.55 4.29 10.53
CA SER A 116 -0.80 4.83 10.72
C SER A 116 -0.97 6.19 10.04
N VAL A 117 0.00 7.10 10.16
CA VAL A 117 0.00 8.40 9.48
C VAL A 117 0.03 8.22 7.95
N THR A 118 0.85 7.32 7.43
CA THR A 118 0.94 7.03 5.99
C THR A 118 -0.38 6.48 5.45
N ILE A 119 -1.04 5.56 6.17
CA ILE A 119 -2.37 5.05 5.80
C ILE A 119 -3.38 6.20 5.76
N ASN A 120 -3.43 7.03 6.80
CA ASN A 120 -4.36 8.17 6.86
C ASN A 120 -4.11 9.18 5.73
N ARG A 121 -2.84 9.47 5.42
CA ARG A 121 -2.49 10.33 4.28
C ARG A 121 -2.98 9.73 2.96
N TYR A 122 -2.74 8.44 2.74
CA TYR A 122 -3.23 7.76 1.54
C TYR A 122 -4.77 7.74 1.48
N LEU A 123 -5.45 7.56 2.61
CA LEU A 123 -6.91 7.66 2.68
C LEU A 123 -7.40 9.07 2.30
N ALA A 124 -6.71 10.14 2.71
CA ALA A 124 -7.07 11.48 2.28
C ALA A 124 -6.83 11.68 0.77
N THR A 125 -5.68 11.27 0.25
CA THR A 125 -5.31 11.40 -1.17
C THR A 125 -6.25 10.61 -2.08
N SER A 126 -6.52 9.35 -1.74
CA SER A 126 -7.42 8.50 -2.52
C SER A 126 -8.87 9.00 -2.47
N GLN A 127 -9.33 9.61 -1.37
CA GLN A 127 -10.65 10.25 -1.35
C GLN A 127 -10.74 11.42 -2.35
N ARG A 128 -9.69 12.24 -2.45
CA ARG A 128 -9.61 13.33 -3.44
C ARG A 128 -9.63 12.78 -4.86
N PHE A 129 -8.88 11.69 -5.11
CA PHE A 129 -8.90 11.01 -6.42
C PHE A 129 -10.31 10.53 -6.77
N LEU A 130 -10.98 9.81 -5.87
CA LEU A 130 -12.33 9.29 -6.09
C LEU A 130 -13.34 10.40 -6.39
N ALA A 131 -13.30 11.49 -5.63
CA ALA A 131 -14.19 12.63 -5.84
C ALA A 131 -14.02 13.22 -7.26
N ARG A 132 -12.77 13.44 -7.70
CA ARG A 132 -12.48 13.96 -9.05
C ARG A 132 -12.85 12.95 -10.14
N ALA A 133 -12.56 11.66 -9.94
CA ALA A 133 -12.87 10.61 -10.91
C ALA A 133 -14.37 10.40 -11.12
N TYR A 134 -15.18 10.48 -10.06
CA TYR A 134 -16.64 10.36 -10.17
C TYR A 134 -17.31 11.63 -10.69
N ALA A 135 -16.69 12.79 -10.52
CA ALA A 135 -17.16 14.04 -11.11
C ALA A 135 -16.98 14.08 -12.64
N LEU A 136 -16.11 13.24 -13.22
CA LEU A 136 -15.97 13.11 -14.67
C LEU A 136 -17.25 12.51 -15.26
N ASP A 137 -17.97 13.31 -16.04
CA ASP A 137 -19.17 12.90 -16.76
C ASP A 137 -18.86 12.71 -18.25
N PRO A 138 -18.72 11.46 -18.73
CA PRO A 138 -18.46 11.20 -20.15
C PRO A 138 -19.64 11.60 -21.05
N ASP A 139 -20.86 11.72 -20.50
CA ASP A 139 -22.07 12.01 -21.27
C ASP A 139 -22.31 13.52 -21.45
N LYS A 140 -21.65 14.36 -20.64
CA LYS A 140 -21.72 15.84 -20.74
C LYS A 140 -20.55 16.48 -21.50
N GLY A 141 -19.67 15.66 -22.08
CA GLY A 141 -18.44 16.10 -22.73
C GLY A 141 -17.25 16.03 -21.79
N VAL A 142 -16.15 15.45 -22.29
CA VAL A 142 -14.93 15.21 -21.51
C VAL A 142 -14.03 16.44 -21.60
N ASN A 143 -13.83 17.16 -20.49
CA ASN A 143 -12.79 18.18 -20.42
C ASN A 143 -11.41 17.50 -20.43
N ALA A 144 -10.72 17.55 -21.57
CA ALA A 144 -9.42 16.90 -21.75
C ALA A 144 -8.35 17.38 -20.77
N GLN A 145 -8.41 18.64 -20.34
CA GLN A 145 -7.47 19.19 -19.36
C GLN A 145 -7.69 18.60 -17.97
N GLU A 146 -8.95 18.49 -17.53
CA GLU A 146 -9.29 17.86 -16.24
C GLU A 146 -8.92 16.38 -16.19
N VAL A 147 -9.13 15.66 -17.30
CA VAL A 147 -8.70 14.26 -17.42
C VAL A 147 -7.19 14.15 -17.31
N SER A 148 -6.44 14.98 -18.04
CA SER A 148 -4.98 14.98 -18.01
C SER A 148 -4.42 15.32 -16.61
N GLU A 149 -5.01 16.30 -15.93
CA GLU A 149 -4.65 16.63 -14.54
C GLU A 149 -4.94 15.47 -13.58
N LEU A 150 -6.07 14.79 -13.75
CA LEU A 150 -6.43 13.66 -12.90
C LEU A 150 -5.52 12.44 -13.16
N VAL A 151 -5.12 12.21 -14.41
CA VAL A 151 -4.11 11.20 -14.77
C VAL A 151 -2.79 11.50 -14.07
N ARG A 152 -2.32 12.76 -14.12
CA ARG A 152 -1.09 13.15 -13.43
C ARG A 152 -1.20 12.98 -11.91
N PHE A 153 -2.33 13.36 -11.33
CA PHE A 153 -2.59 13.16 -9.90
C PHE A 153 -2.58 11.67 -9.51
N ALA A 154 -3.16 10.81 -10.35
CA ALA A 154 -3.15 9.36 -10.14
C ALA A 154 -1.71 8.81 -10.16
N ASP A 155 -0.88 9.24 -11.11
CA ASP A 155 0.49 8.77 -11.25
C ASP A 155 1.43 9.31 -10.14
N GLN A 156 1.29 10.58 -9.76
CA GLN A 156 2.23 11.22 -8.85
C GLN A 156 1.85 11.08 -7.36
N ASP A 157 0.58 11.32 -7.03
CA ASP A 157 0.15 11.41 -5.63
C ASP A 157 -0.48 10.10 -5.16
N LEU A 158 -1.40 9.54 -5.97
CA LEU A 158 -2.10 8.31 -5.60
C LEU A 158 -1.16 7.10 -5.62
N LEU A 159 -0.44 6.88 -6.72
CA LEU A 159 0.47 5.74 -6.87
C LEU A 159 1.62 5.80 -5.85
N LYS A 160 2.17 6.99 -5.60
CA LYS A 160 3.17 7.19 -4.54
C LYS A 160 2.61 6.83 -3.17
N GLY A 161 1.44 7.38 -2.81
CA GLY A 161 0.81 7.07 -1.53
C GLY A 161 0.51 5.58 -1.35
N MET A 162 0.08 4.92 -2.43
CA MET A 162 -0.18 3.48 -2.43
C MET A 162 1.09 2.66 -2.18
N THR A 163 2.20 3.03 -2.85
CA THR A 163 3.51 2.37 -2.69
C THR A 163 4.08 2.60 -1.30
N GLU A 164 3.98 3.82 -0.75
CA GLU A 164 4.44 4.11 0.61
C GLU A 164 3.64 3.32 1.65
N VAL A 165 2.33 3.15 1.48
CA VAL A 165 1.53 2.28 2.37
C VAL A 165 2.01 0.84 2.28
N GLN A 166 2.24 0.32 1.07
CA GLN A 166 2.76 -1.04 0.85
C GLN A 166 4.09 -1.25 1.59
N GLU A 167 5.06 -0.35 1.41
CA GLU A 167 6.36 -0.39 2.09
C GLU A 167 6.21 -0.40 3.62
N ARG A 168 5.33 0.43 4.16
CA ARG A 168 5.09 0.49 5.61
C ARG A 168 4.40 -0.75 6.16
N LEU A 169 3.50 -1.36 5.39
CA LEU A 169 2.88 -2.63 5.76
C LEU A 169 3.88 -3.79 5.73
N VAL A 170 4.86 -3.80 4.81
CA VAL A 170 6.00 -4.73 4.83
C VAL A 170 6.77 -4.59 6.14
N SER A 171 7.20 -3.37 6.49
CA SER A 171 7.93 -3.12 7.74
C SER A 171 7.11 -3.52 8.99
N THR A 172 5.79 -3.35 8.95
CA THR A 172 4.90 -3.79 10.03
C THR A 172 4.83 -5.32 10.13
N SER A 173 4.84 -6.03 9.00
CA SER A 173 4.92 -7.50 8.96
C SER A 173 6.24 -8.00 9.57
N GLU A 174 7.37 -7.38 9.21
CA GLU A 174 8.70 -7.70 9.73
C GLU A 174 8.81 -7.44 11.25
N LEU A 175 8.26 -6.31 11.72
CA LEU A 175 8.16 -5.97 13.13
C LEU A 175 7.34 -7.00 13.90
N THR A 176 6.25 -7.48 13.30
CA THR A 176 5.40 -8.53 13.87
C THR A 176 6.17 -9.85 13.99
N ALA A 177 6.88 -10.27 12.93
CA ALA A 177 7.71 -11.48 12.95
C ALA A 177 8.83 -11.40 14.00
N SER A 178 9.46 -10.23 14.14
CA SER A 178 10.47 -9.96 15.16
C SER A 178 9.89 -10.03 16.57
N SER A 179 8.70 -9.46 16.79
CA SER A 179 7.98 -9.52 18.07
C SER A 179 7.63 -10.96 18.45
N LEU A 180 7.20 -11.76 17.46
CA LEU A 180 6.81 -13.15 17.67
C LEU A 180 8.03 -14.02 18.02
N SER A 181 9.13 -13.87 17.28
CA SER A 181 10.40 -14.55 17.58
C SER A 181 10.91 -14.21 18.98
N PHE A 182 10.76 -12.95 19.40
CA PHE A 182 11.09 -12.53 20.75
C PHE A 182 10.24 -13.23 21.81
N LEU A 183 8.91 -13.23 21.67
CA LEU A 183 8.01 -13.90 22.61
C LEU A 183 8.25 -15.41 22.67
N GLU A 184 8.55 -16.05 21.54
CA GLU A 184 8.93 -17.47 21.50
C GLU A 184 10.24 -17.72 22.26
N SER A 185 11.24 -16.86 22.09
CA SER A 185 12.50 -16.97 22.84
C SER A 185 12.29 -16.83 24.36
N LEU A 186 11.42 -15.90 24.78
CA LEU A 186 11.05 -15.74 26.18
C LEU A 186 10.29 -16.96 26.71
N ASN A 187 9.36 -17.50 25.93
CA ASN A 187 8.59 -18.68 26.31
C ASN A 187 9.49 -19.92 26.48
N HIS A 188 10.46 -20.11 25.57
CA HIS A 188 11.48 -21.16 25.71
C HIS A 188 12.37 -20.95 26.92
N TYR A 189 12.78 -19.73 27.21
CA TYR A 189 13.61 -19.42 28.39
C TYR A 189 12.86 -19.72 29.70
N VAL A 190 11.62 -19.22 29.83
CA VAL A 190 10.76 -19.46 31.00
C VAL A 190 10.36 -20.93 31.16
N GLY A 191 10.28 -21.68 30.06
CA GLY A 191 9.97 -23.12 30.07
C GLY A 191 11.14 -24.04 30.37
N SER A 192 12.40 -23.59 30.24
CA SER A 192 13.61 -24.44 30.33
C SER A 192 14.52 -24.15 31.53
N THR A 193 14.29 -23.08 32.30
CA THR A 193 15.16 -22.67 33.43
C THR A 193 14.47 -22.73 34.78
N ASP A 194 14.07 -23.94 35.25
CA ASP A 194 13.48 -24.13 36.57
C ASP A 194 14.41 -23.67 37.73
N GLU A 195 15.72 -23.89 37.62
CA GLU A 195 16.69 -23.49 38.67
C GLU A 195 16.87 -21.97 38.79
N TYR A 196 16.92 -21.24 37.68
CA TYR A 196 17.14 -19.79 37.69
C TYR A 196 15.84 -19.01 37.94
N TRP A 197 14.72 -19.49 37.41
CA TRP A 197 13.40 -18.94 37.71
C TRP A 197 13.07 -19.05 39.21
N SER A 198 13.42 -20.17 39.86
CA SER A 198 13.21 -20.35 41.31
C SER A 198 14.00 -19.35 42.18
N LYS A 199 15.19 -18.91 41.74
CA LYS A 199 15.99 -17.88 42.45
C LYS A 199 15.49 -16.46 42.18
N THR A 200 14.95 -16.18 41.00
CA THR A 200 14.32 -14.88 40.69
C THR A 200 12.94 -14.75 41.35
N LYS A 201 12.26 -15.87 41.59
CA LYS A 201 10.97 -16.00 42.31
C LYS A 201 11.03 -15.53 43.77
N SER A 202 12.19 -15.56 44.44
CA SER A 202 12.31 -15.01 45.80
C SER A 202 12.35 -13.47 45.83
N PHE A 203 12.58 -12.81 44.70
CA PHE A 203 12.67 -11.35 44.59
C PHE A 203 11.41 -10.71 43.96
N LEU A 204 10.67 -11.45 43.16
CA LEU A 204 9.31 -11.11 42.72
C LEU A 204 8.32 -11.50 43.82
N ARG A 205 7.90 -10.54 44.65
CA ARG A 205 6.80 -10.76 45.61
C ARG A 205 5.56 -11.31 44.87
N SER A 206 5.33 -12.61 45.04
CA SER A 206 4.05 -13.32 44.92
C SER A 206 3.07 -12.78 43.88
N GLY A 207 3.46 -12.89 42.60
CA GLY A 207 2.53 -13.04 41.48
C GLY A 207 2.38 -14.53 41.16
N ASP A 208 1.16 -14.97 40.89
CA ASP A 208 0.80 -16.38 40.70
C ASP A 208 1.43 -16.92 39.39
N ASP A 209 2.50 -17.72 39.49
CA ASP A 209 3.36 -18.23 38.40
C ASP A 209 2.57 -18.82 37.21
N THR A 210 1.45 -19.47 37.50
CA THR A 210 0.58 -20.11 36.50
C THR A 210 -0.06 -19.08 35.57
N LYS A 211 -0.36 -17.87 36.08
CA LYS A 211 -0.99 -16.79 35.31
C LYS A 211 -0.02 -16.13 34.34
N GLU A 212 1.25 -16.00 34.70
CA GLU A 212 2.27 -15.38 33.84
C GLU A 212 2.70 -16.31 32.68
N LYS A 213 2.92 -17.61 32.95
CA LYS A 213 3.19 -18.60 31.90
C LYS A 213 1.99 -18.75 30.94
N SER A 214 0.77 -18.77 31.48
CA SER A 214 -0.46 -18.78 30.67
C SER A 214 -0.58 -17.52 29.80
N PHE A 215 -0.25 -16.35 30.35
CA PHE A 215 -0.35 -15.08 29.63
C PHE A 215 0.71 -14.93 28.52
N LEU A 216 1.94 -15.43 28.70
CA LEU A 216 2.96 -15.44 27.64
C LEU A 216 2.57 -16.36 26.48
N SER A 217 2.07 -17.56 26.80
CA SER A 217 1.57 -18.51 25.80
C SER A 217 0.37 -17.94 25.04
N GLU A 218 -0.60 -17.36 25.77
CA GLU A 218 -1.78 -16.71 25.19
C GLU A 218 -1.41 -15.48 24.34
N SER A 219 -0.48 -14.65 24.81
CA SER A 219 0.04 -13.50 24.06
C SER A 219 0.74 -13.91 22.78
N THR A 220 1.52 -14.99 22.82
CA THR A 220 2.22 -15.54 21.64
C THR A 220 1.21 -16.10 20.63
N ALA A 221 0.23 -16.87 21.09
CA ALA A 221 -0.84 -17.40 20.24
C ALA A 221 -1.71 -16.29 19.63
N SER A 222 -2.09 -15.29 20.43
CA SER A 222 -2.87 -14.13 20.00
C SER A 222 -2.12 -13.29 18.96
N LEU A 223 -0.83 -13.00 19.20
CA LEU A 223 0.04 -12.33 18.24
C LEU A 223 0.16 -13.13 16.94
N ARG A 224 0.40 -14.44 17.02
CA ARG A 224 0.49 -15.30 15.83
C ARG A 224 -0.79 -15.27 15.00
N ASN A 225 -1.95 -15.42 15.64
CA ASN A 225 -3.24 -15.41 14.94
C ASN A 225 -3.52 -14.06 14.27
N ARG A 226 -3.25 -12.95 14.97
CA ARG A 226 -3.43 -11.61 14.39
C ARG A 226 -2.39 -11.30 13.30
N ALA A 227 -1.16 -11.76 13.45
CA ALA A 227 -0.11 -11.65 12.44
C ALA A 227 -0.50 -12.39 11.15
N GLN A 228 -1.06 -13.59 11.26
CA GLN A 228 -1.57 -14.36 10.13
C GLN A 228 -2.71 -13.62 9.43
N ALA A 229 -3.70 -13.11 10.19
CA ALA A 229 -4.80 -12.32 9.63
C ALA A 229 -4.29 -11.03 8.94
N PHE A 230 -3.35 -10.33 9.56
CA PHE A 230 -2.70 -9.15 8.98
C PHE A 230 -1.98 -9.50 7.68
N ASN A 231 -1.15 -10.55 7.68
CA ASN A 231 -0.40 -10.97 6.50
C ASN A 231 -1.31 -11.46 5.36
N GLY A 232 -2.43 -12.12 5.68
CA GLY A 232 -3.44 -12.47 4.68
C GLY A 232 -4.02 -11.25 3.99
N LYS A 233 -4.44 -10.24 4.76
CA LYS A 233 -4.92 -8.96 4.21
C LYS A 233 -3.83 -8.21 3.45
N PHE A 234 -2.61 -8.21 3.98
CA PHE A 234 -1.47 -7.54 3.35
C PHE A 234 -1.15 -8.14 1.98
N LYS A 235 -1.22 -9.47 1.81
CA LYS A 235 -1.04 -10.11 0.50
C LYS A 235 -2.08 -9.65 -0.52
N LEU A 236 -3.36 -9.56 -0.13
CA LEU A 236 -4.43 -9.07 -1.02
C LEU A 236 -4.20 -7.60 -1.40
N PHE A 237 -3.76 -6.78 -0.44
CA PHE A 237 -3.40 -5.39 -0.69
C PHE A 237 -2.20 -5.30 -1.66
N ASP A 238 -1.15 -6.07 -1.43
CA ASP A 238 0.06 -6.14 -2.25
C ASP A 238 -0.25 -6.53 -3.71
N GLU A 239 -1.11 -7.52 -3.92
CA GLU A 239 -1.60 -7.92 -5.24
C GLU A 239 -2.38 -6.79 -5.92
N THR A 240 -3.21 -6.07 -5.16
CA THR A 240 -3.95 -4.91 -5.67
C THR A 240 -3.01 -3.80 -6.10
N VAL A 241 -1.98 -3.49 -5.31
CA VAL A 241 -0.96 -2.48 -5.68
C VAL A 241 -0.23 -2.88 -6.96
N LYS A 242 0.19 -4.15 -7.06
CA LYS A 242 0.87 -4.70 -8.25
C LYS A 242 0.01 -4.62 -9.51
N LYS A 243 -1.31 -4.76 -9.38
CA LYS A 243 -2.26 -4.61 -10.49
C LYS A 243 -2.54 -3.15 -10.86
N ALA A 244 -2.74 -2.28 -9.86
CA ALA A 244 -3.10 -0.89 -10.07
C ALA A 244 -1.95 -0.05 -10.64
N ALA A 245 -0.69 -0.34 -10.26
CA ALA A 245 0.48 0.39 -10.74
C ALA A 245 0.61 0.43 -12.29
N PRO A 246 0.59 -0.69 -13.02
CA PRO A 246 0.65 -0.66 -14.49
C PRO A 246 -0.60 -0.04 -15.13
N GLN A 247 -1.78 -0.18 -14.52
CA GLN A 247 -3.00 0.46 -15.01
C GLN A 247 -2.89 2.00 -14.93
N ILE A 248 -2.40 2.53 -13.81
CA ILE A 248 -2.17 3.97 -13.66
C ILE A 248 -1.13 4.47 -14.65
N ARG A 249 -0.01 3.75 -14.83
CA ARG A 249 1.02 4.11 -15.81
C ARG A 249 0.49 4.11 -17.25
N SER A 250 -0.44 3.21 -17.57
CA SER A 250 -1.05 3.17 -18.91
C SER A 250 -1.90 4.41 -19.22
N LEU A 251 -2.50 5.04 -18.19
CA LEU A 251 -3.23 6.30 -18.36
C LEU A 251 -2.31 7.43 -18.81
N VAL A 252 -1.10 7.50 -18.23
CA VAL A 252 -0.07 8.48 -18.62
C VAL A 252 0.37 8.27 -20.06
N ALA A 253 0.57 7.01 -20.46
CA ALA A 253 0.92 6.69 -21.85
C ALA A 253 -0.14 7.18 -22.85
N TYR A 254 -1.43 6.99 -22.54
CA TYR A 254 -2.51 7.51 -23.38
C TYR A 254 -2.61 9.04 -23.35
N ASP A 255 -2.38 9.69 -22.20
CA ASP A 255 -2.35 11.15 -22.11
C ASP A 255 -1.23 11.76 -22.96
N ASN A 256 -0.04 11.16 -22.94
CA ASN A 256 1.06 11.54 -23.82
C ASN A 256 0.70 11.34 -25.30
N LEU A 257 0.03 10.23 -25.63
CA LEU A 257 -0.42 9.97 -27.00
C LEU A 257 -1.43 11.02 -27.49
N ILE A 258 -2.37 11.46 -26.63
CA ILE A 258 -3.31 12.55 -26.93
C ILE A 258 -2.56 13.85 -27.24
N ARG A 259 -1.56 14.18 -26.41
CA ARG A 259 -0.73 15.39 -26.58
C ARG A 259 0.15 15.36 -27.83
N GLU A 260 0.58 14.19 -28.29
CA GLU A 260 1.35 14.03 -29.52
C GLU A 260 0.49 14.02 -30.79
N ILE A 261 -0.71 13.44 -30.73
CA ILE A 261 -1.63 13.36 -31.87
C ILE A 261 -2.34 14.70 -32.09
N GLY A 262 -2.73 15.41 -31.02
CA GLY A 262 -3.45 16.69 -31.11
C GLY A 262 -2.81 17.72 -32.05
N PRO A 263 -1.51 18.05 -31.90
CA PRO A 263 -0.80 18.99 -32.78
C PRO A 263 -0.62 18.48 -34.21
N ARG A 264 -0.58 17.16 -34.43
CA ARG A 264 -0.44 16.57 -35.77
C ARG A 264 -1.77 16.63 -36.53
N VAL A 265 -2.89 16.39 -35.85
CA VAL A 265 -4.23 16.51 -36.45
C VAL A 265 -4.58 17.98 -36.71
N ALA A 266 -4.22 18.90 -35.80
CA ALA A 266 -4.46 20.33 -35.98
C ALA A 266 -3.66 20.98 -37.13
N ARG A 267 -2.57 20.34 -37.60
CA ARG A 267 -1.81 20.78 -38.79
C ARG A 267 -2.36 20.23 -40.11
N LEU A 268 -3.30 19.29 -40.04
CA LEU A 268 -3.94 18.66 -41.20
C LEU A 268 -5.36 19.21 -41.48
N GLN A 269 -5.84 20.11 -40.62
CA GLN A 269 -7.07 20.89 -40.80
C GLN A 269 -6.71 22.31 -41.25
#